data_AF-A0A5S4HBA2-F1
#
_entry.id   AF-A0A5S4HBA2-F1
#
_cell.length_a   1.000
_cell.length_b   1.000
_cell.length_c   1.000
_cell.angle_alpha   90.00
_cell.angle_beta   90.00
_cell.angle_gamma   90.00
#
_symmetry.space_group_name_H-M   'P 1'
#
loop_
_entity.id
_entity.type
_entity.pdbx_description
1 polymer ?
#
loop_
_entity_poly.entity_id
_entity_poly.type
_entity_poly.pdbx_seq_one_letter_code
_entity_poly.pdbx_strand_id
1 'polypeptide(L)'
;MRPRTRPADPLPHHARHAGRRVLHRARQDAARRARPGRPRPAPAARAVPRPHRAHADDRRRADRGPAGRRRARPRAGRQRGQRRPALRRRAGRGGRRLRRRAQRVGAVRRVRRRPPRPLSGPAARRRGRPRGRRRRRRRPGVPALVPALRRTPSPGGFLIDFHTHCQRPEHWGHEWDDHWKPVYGRGAHEFTAADYDRAMADVTAACVFGIRATAAGVLTPNAHTEAFCAETATETIGFMALDPTDPDVLDQLADGVARGLRGIKLYPVLALFDPRDTRHDPFYRAAADAGLVVLWHMGATPSPAGDLSVSNPLVVDDVARRHPDLVQIIAHLGHPWQRETIVTLRKNRRVYSDVSASWARPMDGYLALARAQEWDVVDKLVFGSDFPLWTPAEAVAGLREMVGRRPSGFPEIKKETVEWLLDGDPRPQMGLA
;
A
#
# COMPACT_ATOMS: atom_id res chain seq x y z
N MET A 1 -71.63 -0.96 -44.24
CA MET A 1 -72.04 0.46 -44.19
C MET A 1 -72.41 0.77 -42.73
N ARG A 2 -71.58 1.61 -42.07
CA ARG A 2 -71.60 2.14 -40.67
C ARG A 2 -72.50 1.47 -39.59
N PRO A 3 -71.94 0.99 -38.46
CA PRO A 3 -72.69 0.85 -37.22
C PRO A 3 -72.58 2.12 -36.36
N ARG A 4 -73.70 2.50 -35.74
CA ARG A 4 -73.85 3.61 -34.78
C ARG A 4 -73.47 3.15 -33.37
N THR A 5 -72.76 4.01 -32.67
CA THR A 5 -72.42 3.96 -31.25
C THR A 5 -73.66 4.16 -30.35
N ARG A 6 -73.69 3.48 -29.21
CA ARG A 6 -74.53 3.80 -28.03
C ARG A 6 -73.74 3.55 -26.74
N PRO A 7 -74.12 4.23 -25.63
CA PRO A 7 -73.18 4.73 -24.64
C PRO A 7 -73.15 3.92 -23.33
N ALA A 8 -72.19 4.29 -22.48
CA ALA A 8 -71.92 3.76 -21.15
C ALA A 8 -73.01 4.08 -20.12
N ASP A 9 -73.11 3.20 -19.12
CA ASP A 9 -73.94 3.33 -17.91
C ASP A 9 -73.25 2.59 -16.72
N PRO A 10 -73.63 2.82 -15.44
CA PRO A 10 -72.72 3.38 -14.45
C PRO A 10 -72.39 2.46 -13.25
N LEU A 11 -71.45 2.92 -12.41
CA LEU A 11 -71.06 2.35 -11.11
C LEU A 11 -72.22 2.26 -10.11
N PRO A 12 -72.18 1.31 -9.15
CA PRO A 12 -72.85 1.46 -7.87
C PRO A 12 -71.89 1.79 -6.72
N HIS A 13 -72.31 2.77 -5.92
CA HIS A 13 -71.76 3.18 -4.63
C HIS A 13 -72.22 2.25 -3.48
N HIS A 14 -71.35 2.12 -2.48
CA HIS A 14 -71.58 2.12 -1.01
C HIS A 14 -70.96 0.94 -0.25
N ALA A 15 -69.86 1.23 0.47
CA ALA A 15 -69.74 0.95 1.90
C ALA A 15 -68.67 1.88 2.51
N ARG A 16 -69.05 2.52 3.61
CA ARG A 16 -68.33 3.58 4.32
C ARG A 16 -67.34 3.00 5.35
N HIS A 17 -66.30 3.80 5.62
CA HIS A 17 -65.58 3.97 6.89
C HIS A 17 -64.91 2.76 7.59
N ALA A 18 -63.58 2.71 7.46
CA ALA A 18 -62.66 2.58 8.60
C ALA A 18 -61.30 3.21 8.23
N GLY A 19 -61.22 4.52 8.35
CA GLY A 19 -59.96 5.25 8.25
C GLY A 19 -59.19 5.20 9.58
N ARG A 20 -57.86 5.32 9.47
CA ARG A 20 -56.95 5.87 10.48
C ARG A 20 -56.75 5.03 11.75
N ARG A 21 -55.77 4.10 11.72
CA ARG A 21 -55.01 3.70 12.91
C ARG A 21 -53.72 2.93 12.62
N VAL A 22 -52.89 3.40 11.68
CA VAL A 22 -51.48 2.95 11.56
C VAL A 22 -50.56 4.12 11.18
N LEU A 23 -50.69 5.24 11.89
CA LEU A 23 -49.70 6.31 11.93
C LEU A 23 -49.74 6.94 13.33
N HIS A 24 -49.57 6.10 14.36
CA HIS A 24 -49.37 6.55 15.74
C HIS A 24 -48.47 5.59 16.54
N ARG A 25 -47.47 4.98 15.90
CA ARG A 25 -46.43 4.18 16.56
C ARG A 25 -44.99 4.60 16.25
N ALA A 26 -44.81 5.81 15.69
CA ALA A 26 -43.49 6.40 15.42
C ALA A 26 -43.31 7.80 16.04
N ARG A 27 -44.15 8.17 17.03
CA ARG A 27 -44.05 9.45 17.77
C ARG A 27 -44.26 9.30 19.29
N GLN A 28 -43.93 8.15 19.87
CA GLN A 28 -43.97 7.94 21.33
C GLN A 28 -42.71 7.29 21.93
N ASP A 29 -41.62 7.13 21.16
CA ASP A 29 -40.29 6.79 21.72
C ASP A 29 -39.31 7.98 21.75
N ALA A 30 -39.77 9.18 21.36
CA ALA A 30 -38.96 10.41 21.35
C ALA A 30 -39.23 11.35 22.55
N ALA A 31 -39.89 10.89 23.61
CA ALA A 31 -40.23 11.72 24.77
C ALA A 31 -40.14 10.99 26.12
N ARG A 32 -39.11 10.18 26.34
CA ARG A 32 -38.67 9.76 27.69
C ARG A 32 -37.17 9.46 27.69
N ARG A 33 -36.33 10.50 27.81
CA ARG A 33 -34.96 10.47 28.36
C ARG A 33 -34.38 11.89 28.36
N ALA A 34 -34.90 12.74 29.24
CA ALA A 34 -34.28 14.02 29.58
C ALA A 34 -34.59 14.35 31.04
N ARG A 35 -33.69 13.96 31.95
CA ARG A 35 -33.45 14.62 33.24
C ARG A 35 -31.95 14.49 33.59
N PRO A 36 -31.32 15.55 34.15
CA PRO A 36 -29.87 15.60 34.33
C PRO A 36 -29.44 14.85 35.58
N GLY A 37 -28.55 13.87 35.43
CA GLY A 37 -27.87 13.21 36.55
C GLY A 37 -26.60 13.96 36.91
N ARG A 38 -26.40 14.24 38.21
CA ARG A 38 -25.16 14.81 38.76
C ARG A 38 -23.94 13.94 38.40
N PRO A 39 -22.77 14.52 38.08
CA PRO A 39 -21.59 13.73 37.77
C PRO A 39 -21.02 13.04 39.01
N ARG A 40 -20.72 11.75 38.90
CA ARG A 40 -19.88 11.00 39.86
C ARG A 40 -18.41 11.32 39.58
N PRO A 41 -17.55 11.46 40.61
CA PRO A 41 -16.14 11.76 40.40
C PRO A 41 -15.41 10.55 39.81
N ALA A 42 -14.48 10.83 38.88
CA ALA A 42 -13.61 9.83 38.26
C ALA A 42 -12.61 9.25 39.27
N PRO A 43 -12.21 7.97 39.16
CA PRO A 43 -11.13 7.42 39.97
C PRO A 43 -9.79 8.05 39.56
N ALA A 44 -9.02 8.48 40.55
CA ALA A 44 -7.71 9.11 40.37
C ALA A 44 -6.76 8.20 39.57
N ALA A 45 -6.28 8.71 38.44
CA ALA A 45 -5.18 8.09 37.70
C ALA A 45 -3.88 8.22 38.52
N ARG A 46 -3.25 7.08 38.81
CA ARG A 46 -1.89 7.05 39.37
C ARG A 46 -0.92 7.65 38.34
N ALA A 47 -0.19 8.68 38.76
CA ALA A 47 0.87 9.31 37.98
C ALA A 47 1.98 8.30 37.63
N VAL A 48 2.32 8.21 36.35
CA VAL A 48 3.54 7.56 35.86
C VAL A 48 4.60 8.66 35.72
N PRO A 49 5.81 8.50 36.29
CA PRO A 49 6.81 9.57 36.27
C PRO A 49 7.41 9.74 34.87
N ARG A 50 7.54 11.01 34.44
CA ARG A 50 8.20 11.42 33.19
C ARG A 50 9.71 11.17 33.29
N PRO A 51 10.40 10.72 32.23
CA PRO A 51 11.86 10.71 32.21
C PRO A 51 12.42 12.13 32.07
N HIS A 52 13.47 12.40 32.84
CA HIS A 52 14.21 13.66 32.89
C HIS A 52 14.77 14.06 31.51
N ARG A 53 14.52 15.32 31.12
CA ARG A 53 15.31 16.03 30.10
C ARG A 53 16.63 16.46 30.73
N ALA A 54 17.75 15.98 30.20
CA ALA A 54 19.06 16.57 30.47
C ALA A 54 19.22 17.80 29.57
N HIS A 55 19.35 18.97 30.20
CA HIS A 55 19.80 20.20 29.57
C HIS A 55 21.29 20.06 29.23
N ALA A 56 21.66 20.38 27.98
CA ALA A 56 23.03 20.73 27.62
C ALA A 56 23.03 22.22 27.33
N ASP A 57 23.78 22.96 28.15
CA ASP A 57 23.92 24.40 28.10
C ASP A 57 25.06 24.81 27.16
N ASP A 58 24.93 26.02 26.63
CA ASP A 58 25.68 26.59 25.51
C ASP A 58 26.99 27.28 25.98
N ARG A 59 28.04 27.18 25.15
CA ARG A 59 29.05 28.23 24.85
C ARG A 59 29.92 28.87 25.96
N ARG A 60 31.26 28.69 25.87
CA ARG A 60 32.25 29.62 25.24
C ARG A 60 33.69 29.49 25.80
N ARG A 61 34.64 29.49 24.85
CA ARG A 61 35.95 30.19 24.77
C ARG A 61 37.16 29.78 25.65
N ALA A 62 38.24 29.52 24.91
CA ALA A 62 39.59 30.13 24.99
C ALA A 62 40.76 29.23 25.42
N ASP A 63 41.59 28.93 24.42
CA ASP A 63 43.03 29.21 24.35
C ASP A 63 43.99 28.64 25.42
N ARG A 64 44.88 27.72 24.98
CA ARG A 64 46.35 27.69 25.19
C ARG A 64 46.90 26.26 24.98
N GLY A 65 47.96 26.16 24.17
CA GLY A 65 48.71 24.92 23.87
C GLY A 65 49.71 24.51 24.96
N PRO A 66 50.85 23.87 24.60
CA PRO A 66 50.95 22.41 24.63
C PRO A 66 52.12 21.87 25.49
N ALA A 67 51.97 20.65 26.01
CA ALA A 67 53.06 19.77 26.50
C ALA A 67 52.46 18.35 26.61
N GLY A 68 53.11 17.24 26.30
CA GLY A 68 54.51 16.94 26.14
C GLY A 68 54.74 15.52 26.68
N ARG A 69 54.92 14.56 25.77
CA ARG A 69 55.84 13.39 25.86
C ARG A 69 55.61 12.24 26.87
N ARG A 70 55.85 11.04 26.29
CA ARG A 70 56.47 9.79 26.83
C ARG A 70 55.54 8.81 27.57
N ARG A 71 55.24 7.65 26.95
CA ARG A 71 56.01 6.38 26.92
C ARG A 71 56.14 5.72 28.30
N ALA A 72 55.49 4.57 28.49
CA ALA A 72 56.13 3.32 28.92
C ALA A 72 55.11 2.15 29.00
N ARG A 73 55.36 1.08 28.25
CA ARG A 73 55.05 -0.30 28.67
C ARG A 73 56.24 -0.78 29.53
N PRO A 74 56.09 -1.75 30.46
CA PRO A 74 56.28 -3.15 30.07
C PRO A 74 55.53 -4.24 30.87
N ARG A 75 55.29 -5.35 30.14
CA ARG A 75 55.46 -6.79 30.46
C ARG A 75 54.81 -7.46 31.71
N ALA A 76 53.94 -8.42 31.37
CA ALA A 76 53.97 -9.86 31.68
C ALA A 76 53.99 -10.38 33.13
N GLY A 77 52.99 -11.22 33.45
CA GLY A 77 53.02 -12.21 34.54
C GLY A 77 52.02 -13.34 34.28
N ARG A 78 52.51 -14.58 34.24
CA ARG A 78 51.74 -15.84 34.08
C ARG A 78 51.22 -16.33 35.45
N GLN A 79 50.06 -17.00 35.48
CA GLN A 79 49.84 -18.41 35.92
C GLN A 79 48.51 -18.68 36.65
N ARG A 80 47.80 -19.69 36.11
CA ARG A 80 47.15 -20.87 36.74
C ARG A 80 45.94 -20.75 37.69
N GLY A 81 44.96 -21.62 37.38
CA GLY A 81 44.07 -22.33 38.32
C GLY A 81 42.65 -21.77 38.43
N GLN A 82 41.54 -22.49 38.51
CA GLN A 82 41.22 -23.92 38.61
C GLN A 82 39.72 -24.09 38.26
N ARG A 83 39.38 -25.22 37.63
CA ARG A 83 38.20 -26.09 37.77
C ARG A 83 36.80 -25.49 38.01
N ARG A 84 35.90 -25.74 37.04
CA ARG A 84 34.43 -25.72 37.17
C ARG A 84 33.91 -27.07 37.69
N PRO A 85 32.89 -27.12 38.57
CA PRO A 85 32.08 -28.31 38.77
C PRO A 85 30.75 -28.24 38.00
N ALA A 86 30.38 -29.39 37.44
CA ALA A 86 29.08 -29.67 36.85
C ALA A 86 28.01 -29.86 37.94
N LEU A 87 26.80 -29.33 37.72
CA LEU A 87 25.66 -29.57 38.59
C LEU A 87 24.63 -30.49 37.92
N ARG A 88 24.28 -31.51 38.69
CA ARG A 88 23.47 -32.68 38.39
C ARG A 88 21.98 -32.35 38.26
N ARG A 89 21.33 -33.16 37.43
CA ARG A 89 19.87 -33.42 37.40
C ARG A 89 19.34 -33.84 38.78
N ARG A 90 18.18 -33.30 39.16
CA ARG A 90 17.24 -33.95 40.09
C ARG A 90 15.83 -33.93 39.52
N ALA A 91 15.20 -35.11 39.55
CA ALA A 91 13.79 -35.33 39.28
C ALA A 91 12.97 -34.97 40.53
N GLY A 92 11.77 -34.45 40.32
CA GLY A 92 10.76 -34.21 41.36
C GLY A 92 9.37 -34.24 40.76
N ARG A 93 8.57 -35.22 41.19
CA ARG A 93 7.17 -35.47 40.80
C ARG A 93 6.26 -34.36 41.32
N GLY A 94 5.24 -34.01 40.52
CA GLY A 94 4.12 -33.17 40.94
C GLY A 94 3.02 -33.18 39.90
N GLY A 95 2.08 -34.11 40.02
CA GLY A 95 0.96 -34.25 39.11
C GLY A 95 -0.13 -33.19 39.36
N ARG A 96 -0.65 -32.61 38.28
CA ARG A 96 -2.03 -32.06 38.23
C ARG A 96 -2.65 -32.40 36.89
N ARG A 97 -3.81 -33.07 36.99
CA ARG A 97 -4.68 -33.50 35.90
C ARG A 97 -5.29 -32.29 35.19
N LEU A 98 -5.15 -32.22 33.87
CA LEU A 98 -5.99 -31.37 33.01
C LEU A 98 -6.71 -32.26 31.99
N ARG A 99 -8.03 -32.22 32.06
CA ARG A 99 -8.98 -32.97 31.23
C ARG A 99 -8.85 -32.50 29.77
N ARG A 100 -8.49 -33.40 28.85
CA ARG A 100 -8.54 -33.16 27.40
C ARG A 100 -9.97 -33.32 26.90
N ARG A 101 -10.56 -32.24 26.38
CA ARG A 101 -11.68 -32.30 25.43
C ARG A 101 -11.11 -32.74 24.07
N ALA A 102 -11.51 -33.91 23.60
CA ALA A 102 -11.23 -34.36 22.24
C ALA A 102 -12.17 -33.65 21.28
N GLN A 103 -11.64 -32.78 20.41
CA GLN A 103 -12.33 -32.35 19.19
C GLN A 103 -11.85 -33.22 18.03
N ARG A 104 -12.82 -33.81 17.34
CA ARG A 104 -12.66 -34.69 16.19
C ARG A 104 -12.06 -33.89 15.02
N VAL A 105 -10.87 -34.26 14.58
CA VAL A 105 -10.32 -33.84 13.29
C VAL A 105 -10.87 -34.81 12.24
N GLY A 106 -11.69 -34.29 11.32
CA GLY A 106 -12.24 -35.04 10.20
C GLY A 106 -11.15 -35.53 9.25
N ALA A 107 -11.33 -36.76 8.77
CA ALA A 107 -10.40 -37.46 7.89
C ALA A 107 -10.21 -36.72 6.55
N VAL A 108 -8.95 -36.42 6.21
CA VAL A 108 -8.55 -35.99 4.87
C VAL A 108 -8.63 -37.20 3.95
N ARG A 109 -9.61 -37.19 3.02
CA ARG A 109 -9.70 -38.19 1.93
C ARG A 109 -8.47 -38.09 1.03
N ARG A 110 -7.73 -39.19 0.92
CA ARG A 110 -6.65 -39.38 -0.06
C ARG A 110 -7.20 -39.21 -1.48
N VAL A 111 -6.73 -38.19 -2.19
CA VAL A 111 -6.93 -38.03 -3.63
C VAL A 111 -6.10 -39.11 -4.35
N ARG A 112 -6.77 -40.06 -5.01
CA ARG A 112 -6.13 -41.05 -5.88
C ARG A 112 -5.65 -40.36 -7.16
N ARG A 113 -4.34 -40.44 -7.44
CA ARG A 113 -3.74 -40.02 -8.72
C ARG A 113 -4.26 -40.92 -9.85
N ARG A 114 -4.80 -40.32 -10.92
CA ARG A 114 -5.09 -40.99 -12.19
C ARG A 114 -3.79 -41.20 -12.98
N PRO A 115 -3.59 -42.33 -13.68
CA PRO A 115 -2.46 -42.51 -14.58
C PRO A 115 -2.69 -41.81 -15.94
N PRO A 116 -1.63 -41.46 -16.68
CA PRO A 116 -1.75 -40.82 -17.99
C PRO A 116 -2.16 -41.83 -19.07
N ARG A 117 -2.95 -41.38 -20.05
CA ARG A 117 -3.31 -42.15 -21.26
C ARG A 117 -2.14 -42.15 -22.26
N PRO A 118 -1.90 -43.25 -22.99
CA PRO A 118 -0.88 -43.28 -24.03
C PRO A 118 -1.35 -42.59 -25.32
N LEU A 119 -0.41 -41.93 -25.99
CA LEU A 119 -0.55 -41.37 -27.33
C LEU A 119 -0.50 -42.49 -28.38
N SER A 120 -1.48 -42.51 -29.28
CA SER A 120 -1.51 -43.35 -30.47
C SER A 120 -1.36 -42.50 -31.73
N GLY A 121 -0.28 -42.70 -32.48
CA GLY A 121 -0.27 -42.60 -33.95
C GLY A 121 -0.21 -44.02 -34.55
N PRO A 122 -0.03 -44.25 -35.87
CA PRO A 122 0.17 -43.30 -36.98
C PRO A 122 -0.65 -43.62 -38.27
N ALA A 123 -0.64 -42.72 -39.27
CA ALA A 123 -0.81 -42.93 -40.74
C ALA A 123 -1.33 -41.61 -41.37
N ALA A 124 -1.05 -41.17 -42.59
CA ALA A 124 -0.19 -41.63 -43.69
C ALA A 124 0.08 -40.41 -44.62
N ARG A 125 1.11 -40.53 -45.44
CA ARG A 125 1.56 -39.57 -46.46
C ARG A 125 0.53 -39.38 -47.57
N ARG A 126 0.41 -38.16 -48.11
CA ARG A 126 0.23 -37.93 -49.55
C ARG A 126 0.77 -36.55 -49.97
N ARG A 127 1.52 -36.56 -51.07
CA ARG A 127 2.20 -35.43 -51.73
C ARG A 127 1.23 -34.68 -52.65
N GLY A 128 1.43 -33.38 -52.87
CA GLY A 128 0.87 -32.64 -54.02
C GLY A 128 0.73 -31.12 -53.82
N ARG A 129 1.64 -30.36 -54.43
CA ARG A 129 1.78 -28.88 -54.54
C ARG A 129 0.75 -28.24 -55.52
N PRO A 130 0.74 -26.90 -55.83
CA PRO A 130 1.28 -25.72 -55.15
C PRO A 130 0.40 -24.42 -55.16
N ARG A 131 0.78 -23.46 -54.29
CA ARG A 131 0.84 -21.97 -54.47
C ARG A 131 -0.43 -21.16 -54.83
N GLY A 132 -0.85 -20.31 -53.88
CA GLY A 132 -1.60 -19.08 -54.13
C GLY A 132 -1.04 -17.91 -53.31
N ARG A 133 -0.48 -16.89 -53.98
CA ARG A 133 0.02 -15.64 -53.38
C ARG A 133 -1.17 -14.84 -52.82
N ARG A 134 -1.20 -14.56 -51.51
CA ARG A 134 -2.07 -13.53 -50.93
C ARG A 134 -1.30 -12.22 -50.73
N ARG A 135 -1.72 -11.19 -51.46
CA ARG A 135 -1.26 -9.80 -51.36
C ARG A 135 -1.59 -9.24 -49.96
N ARG A 136 -0.60 -8.76 -49.22
CA ARG A 136 -0.79 -7.91 -48.03
C ARG A 136 -1.22 -6.52 -48.49
N ARG A 137 -2.42 -6.08 -48.09
CA ARG A 137 -2.84 -4.67 -48.22
C ARG A 137 -2.19 -3.86 -47.09
N ARG A 138 -1.45 -2.81 -47.47
CA ARG A 138 -0.93 -1.77 -46.57
C ARG A 138 -2.10 -0.94 -46.02
N ARG A 139 -2.11 -0.65 -44.72
CA ARG A 139 -2.96 0.40 -44.11
C ARG A 139 -2.25 1.76 -44.25
N PRO A 140 -2.98 2.89 -44.39
CA PRO A 140 -2.36 4.21 -44.48
C PRO A 140 -1.81 4.65 -43.12
N GLY A 141 -0.68 5.36 -43.14
CA GLY A 141 0.03 5.86 -41.96
C GLY A 141 -0.65 7.07 -41.32
N VAL A 142 -0.44 7.21 -40.01
CA VAL A 142 -0.75 8.40 -39.20
C VAL A 142 0.45 9.34 -39.28
N PRO A 143 0.28 10.68 -39.41
CA PRO A 143 1.40 11.60 -39.55
C PRO A 143 2.17 11.73 -38.23
N ALA A 144 3.50 11.68 -38.31
CA ALA A 144 4.40 12.02 -37.21
C ALA A 144 4.64 13.53 -37.20
N LEU A 145 4.42 14.22 -36.07
CA LEU A 145 5.12 15.45 -35.72
C LEU A 145 4.81 15.90 -34.28
N VAL A 146 5.76 15.70 -33.35
CA VAL A 146 6.30 16.72 -32.43
C VAL A 146 7.71 16.24 -32.02
N PRO A 147 8.78 17.04 -32.15
CA PRO A 147 10.07 16.68 -31.57
C PRO A 147 9.99 16.90 -30.06
N ALA A 148 9.99 15.81 -29.28
CA ALA A 148 10.28 15.89 -27.87
C ALA A 148 11.69 16.47 -27.70
N LEU A 149 11.77 17.66 -27.12
CA LEU A 149 13.02 18.22 -26.60
C LEU A 149 13.60 17.21 -25.61
N ARG A 150 14.53 16.37 -26.09
CA ARG A 150 15.41 15.58 -25.23
C ARG A 150 16.26 16.56 -24.44
N ARG A 151 15.79 16.94 -23.25
CA ARG A 151 16.67 17.50 -22.22
C ARG A 151 17.67 16.39 -21.88
N THR A 152 18.93 16.62 -22.21
CA THR A 152 20.03 15.85 -21.65
C THR A 152 19.98 16.01 -20.13
N PRO A 153 19.95 14.92 -19.34
CA PRO A 153 19.99 15.05 -17.89
C PRO A 153 21.23 15.82 -17.48
N SER A 154 21.04 16.81 -16.61
CA SER A 154 22.14 17.42 -15.86
C SER A 154 22.85 16.34 -15.03
N PRO A 155 24.13 16.52 -14.64
CA PRO A 155 24.83 15.59 -13.78
C PRO A 155 24.26 15.68 -12.35
N GLY A 156 23.13 15.00 -12.16
CA GLY A 156 22.33 14.83 -10.95
C GLY A 156 21.48 13.59 -11.18
N GLY A 157 21.42 12.68 -10.21
CA GLY A 157 20.87 11.33 -10.36
C GLY A 157 19.43 11.29 -10.88
N PHE A 158 19.07 10.14 -11.45
CA PHE A 158 17.76 9.88 -12.03
C PHE A 158 16.81 9.35 -10.94
N LEU A 159 16.33 10.23 -10.06
CA LEU A 159 15.48 9.85 -8.92
C LEU A 159 14.00 9.91 -9.29
N ILE A 160 13.29 8.78 -9.22
CA ILE A 160 11.84 8.73 -9.40
C ILE A 160 11.17 8.37 -8.09
N ASP A 161 10.27 9.24 -7.63
CA ASP A 161 9.47 8.99 -6.43
C ASP A 161 8.13 8.33 -6.78
N PHE A 162 7.94 7.06 -6.44
CA PHE A 162 6.68 6.35 -6.73
C PHE A 162 5.59 6.55 -5.67
N HIS A 163 5.85 7.33 -4.61
CA HIS A 163 4.92 7.46 -3.50
C HIS A 163 4.87 8.87 -2.94
N THR A 164 4.03 9.73 -3.52
CA THR A 164 3.73 11.05 -2.97
C THR A 164 2.22 11.29 -2.96
N HIS A 165 1.77 12.15 -2.05
CA HIS A 165 0.36 12.50 -1.91
C HIS A 165 0.10 13.94 -2.33
N CYS A 166 -1.12 14.22 -2.77
CA CYS A 166 -1.63 15.58 -3.05
C CYS A 166 -2.87 15.93 -2.19
N GLN A 167 -3.15 15.17 -1.13
CA GLN A 167 -4.35 15.37 -0.31
C GLN A 167 -4.34 16.72 0.39
N ARG A 168 -5.52 17.33 0.48
CA ARG A 168 -5.78 18.48 1.34
C ARG A 168 -6.50 18.02 2.61
N PRO A 169 -6.46 18.81 3.70
CA PRO A 169 -7.16 18.47 4.94
C PRO A 169 -8.63 18.10 4.74
N GLU A 170 -9.36 18.79 3.86
CA GLU A 170 -10.77 18.53 3.57
C GLU A 170 -11.04 17.15 2.94
N HIS A 171 -10.06 16.56 2.25
CA HIS A 171 -10.21 15.24 1.63
C HIS A 171 -10.24 14.10 2.66
N TRP A 172 -9.80 14.35 3.89
CA TRP A 172 -9.84 13.36 4.95
C TRP A 172 -11.21 13.25 5.63
N GLY A 173 -12.12 14.20 5.40
CA GLY A 173 -13.36 14.26 6.18
C GLY A 173 -13.08 14.28 7.69
N HIS A 174 -13.77 13.45 8.45
CA HIS A 174 -13.55 13.30 9.90
C HIS A 174 -12.39 12.37 10.25
N GLU A 175 -11.97 11.50 9.32
CA GLU A 175 -11.04 10.39 9.56
C GLU A 175 -9.71 10.88 10.15
N TRP A 176 -9.18 12.01 9.64
CA TRP A 176 -7.93 12.54 10.16
C TRP A 176 -8.03 12.96 11.62
N ASP A 177 -9.01 13.81 11.96
CA ASP A 177 -9.14 14.37 13.30
C ASP A 177 -9.49 13.29 14.33
N ASP A 178 -10.36 12.35 13.96
CA ASP A 178 -10.86 11.33 14.88
C ASP A 178 -9.83 10.20 15.11
N HIS A 179 -9.06 9.83 14.08
CA HIS A 179 -8.26 8.60 14.13
C HIS A 179 -6.76 8.80 13.90
N TRP A 180 -6.34 9.76 13.06
CA TRP A 180 -4.92 9.92 12.70
C TRP A 180 -4.21 10.92 13.61
N LYS A 181 -4.83 12.07 13.87
CA LYS A 181 -4.28 13.13 14.73
C LYS A 181 -3.94 12.64 16.14
N PRO A 182 -4.74 11.81 16.82
CA PRO A 182 -4.35 11.27 18.14
C PRO A 182 -3.10 10.39 18.10
N VAL A 183 -2.82 9.74 16.97
CA VAL A 183 -1.67 8.84 16.80
C VAL A 183 -0.41 9.61 16.41
N TYR A 184 -0.52 10.54 15.46
CA TYR A 184 0.62 11.32 14.98
C TYR A 184 0.90 12.58 15.79
N GLY A 185 -0.04 13.02 16.63
CA GLY A 185 0.09 14.20 17.48
C GLY A 185 0.13 15.54 16.73
N ARG A 186 -0.31 15.58 15.47
CA ARG A 186 -0.31 16.78 14.62
C ARG A 186 -1.51 16.82 13.68
N GLY A 187 -1.83 18.02 13.18
CA GLY A 187 -2.90 18.25 12.21
C GLY A 187 -2.61 17.63 10.84
N ALA A 188 -3.63 17.63 9.98
CA ALA A 188 -3.50 17.17 8.60
C ALA A 188 -2.44 18.02 7.92
N HIS A 189 -1.62 17.38 7.10
CA HIS A 189 -0.61 18.09 6.35
C HIS A 189 -1.30 18.99 5.32
N GLU A 190 -0.88 20.25 5.28
CA GLU A 190 -1.33 21.24 4.31
C GLU A 190 -0.10 21.80 3.62
N PHE A 191 -0.09 21.75 2.29
CA PHE A 191 1.02 22.21 1.45
C PHE A 191 0.48 22.64 0.10
N THR A 192 1.17 23.59 -0.53
CA THR A 192 0.87 24.08 -1.88
C THR A 192 1.66 23.31 -2.94
N ALA A 193 1.32 23.48 -4.23
CA ALA A 193 2.14 22.96 -5.33
C ALA A 193 3.59 23.50 -5.26
N ALA A 194 3.79 24.76 -4.84
CA ALA A 194 5.12 25.33 -4.67
C ALA A 194 5.90 24.71 -3.51
N ASP A 195 5.22 24.29 -2.43
CA ASP A 195 5.85 23.54 -1.34
C ASP A 195 6.27 22.14 -1.79
N TYR A 196 5.43 21.50 -2.59
CA TYR A 196 5.72 20.22 -3.23
C TYR A 196 6.93 20.33 -4.17
N ASP A 197 6.96 21.31 -5.07
CA ASP A 197 8.09 21.53 -5.99
C ASP A 197 9.41 21.77 -5.26
N ARG A 198 9.37 22.51 -4.15
CA ARG A 198 10.55 22.72 -3.32
C ARG A 198 11.03 21.43 -2.66
N ALA A 199 10.11 20.55 -2.23
CA ALA A 199 10.45 19.25 -1.66
C ALA A 199 10.98 18.27 -2.73
N MET A 200 10.54 18.42 -3.98
CA MET A 200 10.89 17.57 -5.13
C MET A 200 12.06 18.11 -5.95
N ALA A 201 12.83 19.10 -5.46
CA ALA A 201 13.88 19.78 -6.22
C ALA A 201 14.93 18.84 -6.85
N ASP A 202 15.23 17.71 -6.19
CA ASP A 202 16.18 16.68 -6.65
C ASP A 202 15.49 15.43 -7.26
N VAL A 203 14.17 15.47 -7.45
CA VAL A 203 13.36 14.38 -8.03
C VAL A 203 13.14 14.64 -9.51
N THR A 204 13.45 13.65 -10.34
CA THR A 204 13.25 13.73 -11.80
C THR A 204 11.79 13.61 -12.18
N ALA A 205 11.05 12.68 -11.55
CA ALA A 205 9.62 12.52 -11.73
C ALA A 205 8.97 11.92 -10.47
N ALA A 206 7.71 12.23 -10.22
CA ALA A 206 7.00 11.73 -9.04
C ALA A 206 5.58 11.21 -9.36
N CYS A 207 5.24 10.02 -8.89
CA CYS A 207 3.88 9.51 -8.88
C CYS A 207 3.11 10.15 -7.73
N VAL A 208 2.01 10.83 -8.05
CA VAL A 208 1.23 11.61 -7.08
C VAL A 208 -0.23 11.18 -7.04
N PHE A 209 -0.78 11.00 -5.85
CA PHE A 209 -2.16 10.55 -5.67
C PHE A 209 -2.87 11.09 -4.45
N GLY A 210 -4.19 11.02 -4.49
CA GLY A 210 -5.06 11.14 -3.32
C GLY A 210 -5.26 9.82 -2.56
N ILE A 211 -6.18 9.83 -1.60
CA ILE A 211 -6.77 8.63 -1.02
C ILE A 211 -8.29 8.71 -1.21
N ARG A 212 -8.91 7.55 -1.42
CA ARG A 212 -10.36 7.38 -1.41
C ARG A 212 -10.72 6.13 -0.62
N ALA A 213 -11.63 6.31 0.31
CA ALA A 213 -12.24 5.26 1.11
C ALA A 213 -13.62 5.78 1.54
N THR A 214 -14.65 5.45 0.75
CA THR A 214 -15.99 6.02 0.89
C THR A 214 -16.60 5.69 2.25
N ALA A 215 -16.36 4.48 2.76
CA ALA A 215 -16.81 4.06 4.09
C ALA A 215 -16.22 4.90 5.24
N ALA A 216 -15.02 5.46 5.06
CA ALA A 216 -14.36 6.33 6.03
C ALA A 216 -14.61 7.83 5.78
N GLY A 217 -15.35 8.19 4.72
CA GLY A 217 -15.56 9.58 4.33
C GLY A 217 -14.30 10.27 3.78
N VAL A 218 -13.30 9.50 3.35
CA VAL A 218 -12.07 10.02 2.71
C VAL A 218 -12.26 10.04 1.20
N LEU A 219 -12.08 11.20 0.58
CA LEU A 219 -12.35 11.40 -0.83
C LEU A 219 -11.38 12.41 -1.44
N THR A 220 -10.58 11.96 -2.41
CA THR A 220 -9.83 12.85 -3.30
C THR A 220 -10.38 12.71 -4.73
N PRO A 221 -10.98 13.76 -5.33
CA PRO A 221 -11.48 13.70 -6.70
C PRO A 221 -10.35 13.59 -7.75
N ASN A 222 -10.62 12.92 -8.87
CA ASN A 222 -9.66 12.85 -10.00
C ASN A 222 -9.24 14.24 -10.50
N ALA A 223 -10.20 15.16 -10.61
CA ALA A 223 -9.97 16.53 -11.05
C ALA A 223 -8.99 17.28 -10.13
N HIS A 224 -8.96 16.94 -8.83
CA HIS A 224 -7.99 17.52 -7.90
C HIS A 224 -6.58 17.02 -8.19
N THR A 225 -6.39 15.72 -8.41
CA THR A 225 -5.08 15.17 -8.77
C THR A 225 -4.59 15.69 -10.11
N GLU A 226 -5.47 15.79 -11.11
CA GLU A 226 -5.16 16.40 -12.42
C GLU A 226 -4.72 17.86 -12.27
N ALA A 227 -5.51 18.68 -11.57
CA ALA A 227 -5.19 20.08 -11.33
C ALA A 227 -3.87 20.24 -10.58
N PHE A 228 -3.64 19.43 -9.54
CA PHE A 228 -2.38 19.43 -8.82
C PHE A 228 -1.21 19.13 -9.77
N CYS A 229 -1.29 18.07 -10.59
CA CYS A 229 -0.24 17.74 -11.57
C CYS A 229 0.03 18.90 -12.55
N ALA A 230 -1.00 19.63 -12.98
CA ALA A 230 -0.87 20.76 -13.88
C ALA A 230 -0.28 22.02 -13.20
N GLU A 231 -0.48 22.16 -11.89
CA GLU A 231 0.03 23.29 -11.09
C GLU A 231 1.49 23.11 -10.64
N THR A 232 1.99 21.88 -10.50
CA THR A 232 3.40 21.64 -10.11
C THR A 232 4.36 21.84 -11.27
N ALA A 233 5.53 22.42 -11.01
CA ALA A 233 6.64 22.46 -11.96
C ALA A 233 7.41 21.13 -12.05
N THR A 234 7.30 20.28 -11.03
CA THR A 234 7.87 18.92 -11.00
C THR A 234 7.19 18.03 -12.04
N GLU A 235 7.94 17.18 -12.73
CA GLU A 235 7.32 16.18 -13.61
C GLU A 235 6.53 15.18 -12.78
N THR A 236 5.21 15.14 -12.98
CA THR A 236 4.31 14.29 -12.20
C THR A 236 3.62 13.24 -13.06
N ILE A 237 3.41 12.07 -12.45
CA ILE A 237 2.59 10.99 -13.00
C ILE A 237 1.38 10.85 -12.08
N GLY A 238 0.26 11.44 -12.48
CA GLY A 238 -0.96 11.45 -11.67
C GLY A 238 -1.63 10.08 -11.57
N PHE A 239 -2.01 9.69 -10.36
CA PHE A 239 -2.72 8.45 -10.06
C PHE A 239 -4.10 8.79 -9.46
N MET A 240 -5.17 8.25 -10.04
CA MET A 240 -6.55 8.43 -9.54
C MET A 240 -6.74 7.67 -8.22
N ALA A 241 -7.42 8.27 -7.24
CA ALA A 241 -7.78 7.59 -6.00
C ALA A 241 -9.20 7.02 -6.12
N LEU A 242 -9.32 5.69 -6.16
CA LEU A 242 -10.59 5.01 -6.39
C LEU A 242 -10.97 4.08 -5.24
N ASP A 243 -12.28 3.89 -5.06
CA ASP A 243 -12.86 2.90 -4.17
C ASP A 243 -13.68 1.90 -4.99
N PRO A 244 -13.25 0.63 -5.13
CA PRO A 244 -13.97 -0.41 -5.87
C PRO A 244 -15.37 -0.75 -5.34
N THR A 245 -15.76 -0.22 -4.19
CA THR A 245 -17.12 -0.37 -3.64
C THR A 245 -18.09 0.69 -4.15
N ASP A 246 -17.59 1.77 -4.77
CA ASP A 246 -18.43 2.81 -5.32
C ASP A 246 -19.24 2.29 -6.53
N PRO A 247 -20.57 2.57 -6.60
CA PRO A 247 -21.41 2.08 -7.69
C PRO A 247 -20.97 2.54 -9.08
N ASP A 248 -20.33 3.71 -9.18
CA ASP A 248 -19.88 4.37 -10.40
C ASP A 248 -18.35 4.25 -10.61
N VAL A 249 -17.66 3.34 -9.92
CA VAL A 249 -16.18 3.26 -9.97
C VAL A 249 -15.60 3.09 -11.38
N LEU A 250 -16.32 2.41 -12.28
CA LEU A 250 -15.88 2.28 -13.68
C LEU A 250 -15.99 3.59 -14.47
N ASP A 251 -16.99 4.41 -14.16
CA ASP A 251 -17.14 5.75 -14.75
C ASP A 251 -16.06 6.69 -14.19
N GLN A 252 -15.77 6.59 -12.89
CA GLN A 252 -14.65 7.32 -12.27
C GLN A 252 -13.29 6.91 -12.87
N LEU A 253 -13.09 5.62 -13.16
CA LEU A 253 -11.88 5.14 -13.84
C LEU A 253 -11.78 5.73 -15.26
N ALA A 254 -12.87 5.70 -16.02
CA ALA A 254 -12.92 6.26 -17.36
C ALA A 254 -12.65 7.78 -17.37
N ASP A 255 -13.22 8.52 -16.42
CA ASP A 255 -12.93 9.94 -16.20
C ASP A 255 -11.43 10.17 -15.90
N GLY A 256 -10.84 9.38 -14.99
CA GLY A 256 -9.42 9.51 -14.67
C GLY A 256 -8.51 9.25 -15.88
N VAL A 257 -8.84 8.25 -16.71
CA VAL A 257 -8.13 7.98 -17.97
C VAL A 257 -8.28 9.15 -18.94
N ALA A 258 -9.48 9.73 -19.07
CA ALA A 258 -9.73 10.88 -19.94
C ALA A 258 -8.93 12.13 -19.53
N ARG A 259 -8.66 12.29 -18.22
CA ARG A 259 -7.80 13.33 -17.64
C ARG A 259 -6.30 13.05 -17.79
N GLY A 260 -5.92 11.90 -18.36
CA GLY A 260 -4.53 11.51 -18.54
C GLY A 260 -3.85 10.94 -17.29
N LEU A 261 -4.60 10.59 -16.24
CA LEU A 261 -4.06 9.91 -15.08
C LEU A 261 -3.63 8.47 -15.46
N ARG A 262 -2.50 8.02 -14.93
CA ARG A 262 -1.76 6.83 -15.41
C ARG A 262 -1.71 5.67 -14.42
N GLY A 263 -2.21 5.86 -13.22
CA GLY A 263 -2.31 4.81 -12.21
C GLY A 263 -3.51 4.99 -11.30
N ILE A 264 -3.73 4.04 -10.41
CA ILE A 264 -4.83 3.99 -9.46
C ILE A 264 -4.25 3.77 -8.07
N LYS A 265 -4.61 4.60 -7.09
CA LYS A 265 -4.37 4.35 -5.67
C LYS A 265 -5.59 3.65 -5.05
N LEU A 266 -5.36 2.54 -4.37
CA LEU A 266 -6.37 1.79 -3.62
C LEU A 266 -6.04 1.73 -2.13
N TYR A 267 -7.06 1.81 -1.29
CA TYR A 267 -6.92 1.80 0.18
C TYR A 267 -7.89 0.79 0.85
N PRO A 268 -7.70 -0.54 0.63
CA PRO A 268 -8.70 -1.56 1.03
C PRO A 268 -9.06 -1.56 2.50
N VAL A 269 -8.08 -1.32 3.37
CA VAL A 269 -8.24 -1.32 4.83
C VAL A 269 -9.26 -0.30 5.34
N LEU A 270 -9.37 0.90 4.74
CA LEU A 270 -10.39 1.90 5.10
C LEU A 270 -11.62 1.87 4.18
N ALA A 271 -11.46 1.43 2.94
CA ALA A 271 -12.57 1.24 2.01
C ALA A 271 -13.42 -0.01 2.36
N LEU A 272 -12.93 -0.86 3.26
CA LEU A 272 -13.61 -2.06 3.77
C LEU A 272 -14.03 -3.04 2.66
N PHE A 273 -13.16 -3.26 1.68
CA PHE A 273 -13.34 -4.29 0.66
C PHE A 273 -12.20 -5.29 0.68
N ASP A 274 -12.53 -6.55 0.35
CA ASP A 274 -11.54 -7.60 0.14
C ASP A 274 -11.13 -7.60 -1.35
N PRO A 275 -9.86 -7.29 -1.70
CA PRO A 275 -9.39 -7.35 -3.09
C PRO A 275 -9.54 -8.73 -3.75
N ARG A 276 -9.70 -9.80 -2.96
CA ARG A 276 -9.90 -11.16 -3.47
C ARG A 276 -11.32 -11.41 -3.96
N ASP A 277 -12.27 -10.56 -3.60
CA ASP A 277 -13.65 -10.73 -4.04
C ASP A 277 -13.74 -10.55 -5.56
N THR A 278 -14.19 -11.61 -6.24
CA THR A 278 -14.34 -11.68 -7.69
C THR A 278 -15.31 -10.64 -8.26
N ARG A 279 -16.16 -10.02 -7.43
CA ARG A 279 -17.01 -8.90 -7.86
C ARG A 279 -16.20 -7.70 -8.36
N HIS A 280 -14.95 -7.55 -7.93
CA HIS A 280 -14.04 -6.49 -8.35
C HIS A 280 -13.25 -6.83 -9.63
N ASP A 281 -13.44 -8.02 -10.21
CA ASP A 281 -12.71 -8.44 -11.42
C ASP A 281 -12.99 -7.59 -12.65
N PRO A 282 -14.22 -7.09 -12.90
CA PRO A 282 -14.45 -6.11 -13.96
C PRO A 282 -13.58 -4.86 -13.80
N PHE A 283 -13.38 -4.38 -12.57
CA PHE A 283 -12.54 -3.23 -12.26
C PHE A 283 -11.07 -3.51 -12.55
N TYR A 284 -10.54 -4.66 -12.11
CA TYR A 284 -9.15 -5.03 -12.40
C TYR A 284 -8.87 -5.22 -13.88
N ARG A 285 -9.82 -5.78 -14.64
CA ARG A 285 -9.71 -5.89 -16.10
C ARG A 285 -9.71 -4.52 -16.76
N ALA A 286 -10.63 -3.62 -16.37
CA ALA A 286 -10.67 -2.26 -16.90
C ALA A 286 -9.35 -1.51 -16.64
N ALA A 287 -8.78 -1.65 -15.44
CA ALA A 287 -7.46 -1.07 -15.13
C ALA A 287 -6.34 -1.64 -16.01
N ALA A 288 -6.30 -2.96 -16.21
CA ALA A 288 -5.31 -3.61 -17.06
C ALA A 288 -5.46 -3.23 -18.54
N ASP A 289 -6.69 -3.21 -19.06
CA ASP A 289 -7.00 -2.85 -20.45
C ASP A 289 -6.64 -1.39 -20.75
N ALA A 290 -6.80 -0.50 -19.77
CA ALA A 290 -6.38 0.90 -19.84
C ALA A 290 -4.86 1.09 -19.64
N GLY A 291 -4.10 0.04 -19.33
CA GLY A 291 -2.66 0.12 -19.08
C GLY A 291 -2.30 0.89 -17.80
N LEU A 292 -3.20 0.91 -16.81
CA LEU A 292 -2.99 1.60 -15.53
C LEU A 292 -2.17 0.76 -14.56
N VAL A 293 -1.37 1.44 -13.73
CA VAL A 293 -0.66 0.84 -12.59
C VAL A 293 -1.52 0.94 -11.34
N VAL A 294 -1.71 -0.16 -10.60
CA VAL A 294 -2.46 -0.16 -9.33
C VAL A 294 -1.50 -0.11 -8.15
N LEU A 295 -1.54 0.95 -7.35
CA LEU A 295 -0.81 1.09 -6.10
C LEU A 295 -1.72 0.78 -4.92
N TRP A 296 -1.36 -0.27 -4.18
CA TRP A 296 -2.10 -0.77 -3.02
C TRP A 296 -1.54 -0.21 -1.74
N HIS A 297 -2.37 0.41 -0.90
CA HIS A 297 -2.02 0.52 0.50
C HIS A 297 -2.22 -0.85 1.19
N MET A 298 -1.11 -1.52 1.50
CA MET A 298 -1.05 -2.74 2.30
C MET A 298 -0.15 -2.48 3.49
N GLY A 299 -0.52 -2.98 4.65
CA GLY A 299 0.24 -2.74 5.87
C GLY A 299 -0.57 -2.16 7.02
N ALA A 300 0.16 -1.59 7.98
CA ALA A 300 -0.41 -0.97 9.16
C ALA A 300 -1.13 0.34 8.79
N THR A 301 -2.38 0.43 9.25
CA THR A 301 -3.15 1.67 9.25
C THR A 301 -3.55 1.95 10.70
N PRO A 302 -3.36 3.18 11.21
CA PRO A 302 -3.62 3.49 12.63
C PRO A 302 -5.10 3.58 12.97
N SER A 303 -5.97 3.69 11.96
CA SER A 303 -7.39 3.89 12.15
C SER A 303 -8.11 2.66 12.72
N PRO A 304 -8.89 2.80 13.80
CA PRO A 304 -9.71 1.73 14.35
C PRO A 304 -10.92 1.39 13.46
N ALA A 305 -11.28 2.25 12.50
CA ALA A 305 -12.32 1.95 11.53
C ALA A 305 -11.85 0.92 10.48
N GLY A 306 -10.53 0.74 10.32
CA GLY A 306 -9.97 -0.11 9.29
C GLY A 306 -9.95 -1.61 9.61
N ASP A 307 -10.06 -2.44 8.57
CA ASP A 307 -9.92 -3.89 8.67
C ASP A 307 -8.52 -4.36 8.22
N LEU A 308 -7.66 -4.69 9.18
CA LEU A 308 -6.32 -5.19 8.90
C LEU A 308 -6.31 -6.56 8.20
N SER A 309 -7.42 -7.32 8.22
CA SER A 309 -7.50 -8.64 7.60
C SER A 309 -7.36 -8.59 6.07
N VAL A 310 -7.77 -7.47 5.45
CA VAL A 310 -7.64 -7.21 4.01
C VAL A 310 -6.39 -6.41 3.65
N SER A 311 -5.57 -6.03 4.63
CA SER A 311 -4.34 -5.24 4.44
C SER A 311 -3.06 -6.08 4.33
N ASN A 312 -3.16 -7.40 4.47
CA ASN A 312 -2.00 -8.28 4.36
C ASN A 312 -1.52 -8.42 2.89
N PRO A 313 -0.22 -8.27 2.57
CA PRO A 313 0.30 -8.35 1.21
C PRO A 313 0.03 -9.66 0.44
N LEU A 314 -0.30 -10.76 1.13
CA LEU A 314 -0.70 -12.01 0.47
C LEU A 314 -2.04 -11.89 -0.27
N VAL A 315 -2.88 -10.92 0.09
CA VAL A 315 -4.13 -10.62 -0.60
C VAL A 315 -3.87 -10.21 -2.07
N VAL A 316 -2.74 -9.52 -2.32
CA VAL A 316 -2.33 -9.09 -3.67
C VAL A 316 -1.95 -10.28 -4.57
N ASP A 317 -1.41 -11.35 -4.01
CA ASP A 317 -1.06 -12.56 -4.77
C ASP A 317 -2.28 -13.17 -5.48
N ASP A 318 -3.43 -13.20 -4.81
CA ASP A 318 -4.67 -13.74 -5.38
C ASP A 318 -5.20 -12.88 -6.54
N VAL A 319 -5.04 -11.54 -6.46
CA VAL A 319 -5.37 -10.63 -7.56
C VAL A 319 -4.40 -10.82 -8.71
N ALA A 320 -3.09 -10.80 -8.45
CA ALA A 320 -2.04 -10.96 -9.45
C ALA A 320 -2.13 -12.29 -10.22
N ARG A 321 -2.55 -13.38 -9.56
CA ARG A 321 -2.78 -14.67 -10.21
C ARG A 321 -3.96 -14.67 -11.18
N ARG A 322 -5.01 -13.89 -10.90
CA ARG A 322 -6.23 -13.81 -11.73
C ARG A 322 -6.09 -12.78 -12.84
N HIS A 323 -5.30 -11.73 -12.60
CA HIS A 323 -5.05 -10.62 -13.51
C HIS A 323 -3.53 -10.45 -13.75
N PRO A 324 -2.88 -11.41 -14.44
CA PRO A 324 -1.42 -11.47 -14.56
C PRO A 324 -0.80 -10.33 -15.39
N ASP A 325 -1.60 -9.60 -16.16
CA ASP A 325 -1.16 -8.45 -16.96
C ASP A 325 -1.23 -7.12 -16.20
N LEU A 326 -1.96 -7.08 -15.07
CA LEU A 326 -2.09 -5.90 -14.22
C LEU A 326 -0.78 -5.60 -13.48
N VAL A 327 -0.24 -4.41 -13.70
CA VAL A 327 0.93 -3.90 -12.98
C VAL A 327 0.50 -3.37 -11.62
N GLN A 328 1.17 -3.84 -10.57
CA GLN A 328 0.78 -3.58 -9.20
C GLN A 328 1.99 -3.13 -8.36
N ILE A 329 1.80 -2.15 -7.49
CA ILE A 329 2.80 -1.66 -6.53
C ILE A 329 2.22 -1.83 -5.12
N ILE A 330 2.94 -2.50 -4.24
CA ILE A 330 2.61 -2.58 -2.81
C ILE A 330 3.27 -1.40 -2.10
N ALA A 331 2.49 -0.64 -1.33
CA ALA A 331 3.00 0.49 -0.59
C ALA A 331 3.91 0.09 0.57
N HIS A 332 4.97 0.86 0.83
CA HIS A 332 5.76 0.82 2.07
C HIS A 332 6.31 -0.59 2.42
N LEU A 333 6.62 -1.41 1.41
CA LEU A 333 6.98 -2.83 1.58
C LEU A 333 5.97 -3.67 2.38
N GLY A 334 4.72 -3.24 2.43
CA GLY A 334 3.65 -3.90 3.18
C GLY A 334 3.88 -3.91 4.69
N HIS A 335 4.62 -2.95 5.23
CA HIS A 335 4.98 -2.88 6.66
C HIS A 335 3.77 -3.15 7.57
N PRO A 336 3.85 -4.06 8.58
CA PRO A 336 5.03 -4.80 9.05
C PRO A 336 5.19 -6.20 8.45
N TRP A 337 4.52 -6.51 7.34
CA TRP A 337 4.50 -7.84 6.72
C TRP A 337 5.48 -7.94 5.55
N GLN A 338 6.72 -7.47 5.72
CA GLN A 338 7.69 -7.42 4.62
C GLN A 338 8.05 -8.82 4.13
N ARG A 339 8.00 -9.86 4.99
CA ARG A 339 8.21 -11.24 4.55
C ARG A 339 7.16 -11.66 3.52
N GLU A 340 5.90 -11.37 3.82
CA GLU A 340 4.75 -11.63 2.94
C GLU A 340 4.87 -10.84 1.64
N THR A 341 5.25 -9.55 1.71
CA THR A 341 5.53 -8.74 0.51
C THR A 341 6.60 -9.39 -0.36
N ILE A 342 7.78 -9.74 0.20
CA ILE A 342 8.90 -10.30 -0.57
C ILE A 342 8.51 -11.62 -1.27
N VAL A 343 7.75 -12.51 -0.63
CA VAL A 343 7.30 -13.75 -1.30
C VAL A 343 6.27 -13.47 -2.39
N THR A 344 5.40 -12.46 -2.22
CA THR A 344 4.46 -12.00 -3.26
C THR A 344 5.22 -11.42 -4.46
N LEU A 345 6.25 -10.59 -4.23
CA LEU A 345 7.10 -10.03 -5.28
C LEU A 345 7.84 -11.14 -6.04
N ARG A 346 8.45 -12.10 -5.33
CA ARG A 346 9.21 -13.18 -5.97
C ARG A 346 8.34 -14.02 -6.89
N LYS A 347 7.11 -14.30 -6.45
CA LYS A 347 6.16 -15.16 -7.17
C LYS A 347 5.54 -14.47 -8.39
N ASN A 348 5.22 -13.18 -8.31
CA ASN A 348 4.39 -12.50 -9.31
C ASN A 348 5.20 -11.54 -10.17
N ARG A 349 5.20 -11.75 -11.49
CA ARG A 349 6.09 -11.01 -12.43
C ARG A 349 5.86 -9.49 -12.43
N ARG A 350 4.61 -9.05 -12.34
CA ARG A 350 4.20 -7.63 -12.44
C ARG A 350 3.77 -7.02 -11.10
N VAL A 351 4.24 -7.59 -9.99
CA VAL A 351 4.03 -7.01 -8.66
C VAL A 351 5.37 -6.47 -8.17
N TYR A 352 5.34 -5.20 -7.79
CA TYR A 352 6.45 -4.38 -7.32
C TYR A 352 6.12 -3.85 -5.93
N SER A 353 7.07 -3.16 -5.29
CA SER A 353 6.83 -2.46 -4.04
C SER A 353 7.67 -1.20 -3.96
N ASP A 354 7.10 -0.12 -3.43
CA ASP A 354 7.94 1.00 -2.98
C ASP A 354 8.53 0.71 -1.59
N VAL A 355 9.64 1.37 -1.28
CA VAL A 355 10.38 1.19 -0.02
C VAL A 355 10.13 2.30 1.00
N SER A 356 9.13 3.15 0.78
CA SER A 356 8.88 4.30 1.64
C SER A 356 8.73 3.90 3.11
N ALA A 357 9.14 4.80 4.01
CA ALA A 357 9.25 4.60 5.46
C ALA A 357 10.25 3.52 5.95
N SER A 358 10.89 2.74 5.07
CA SER A 358 11.77 1.63 5.50
C SER A 358 12.96 2.11 6.32
N TRP A 359 13.56 3.25 5.97
CA TRP A 359 14.69 3.83 6.69
C TRP A 359 14.31 4.34 8.08
N ALA A 360 13.07 4.80 8.27
CA ALA A 360 12.57 5.35 9.52
C ALA A 360 12.41 4.30 10.63
N ARG A 361 12.49 3.00 10.29
CA ARG A 361 12.40 1.87 11.22
C ARG A 361 13.61 0.95 11.05
N PRO A 362 14.74 1.21 11.72
CA PRO A 362 16.01 0.53 11.44
C PRO A 362 15.95 -1.01 11.40
N MET A 363 15.20 -1.64 12.31
CA MET A 363 15.04 -3.10 12.34
C MET A 363 14.20 -3.59 11.16
N ASP A 364 13.00 -3.03 10.99
CA ASP A 364 12.07 -3.43 9.93
C ASP A 364 12.65 -3.16 8.55
N GLY A 365 13.23 -1.97 8.34
CA GLY A 365 13.89 -1.60 7.09
C GLY A 365 15.05 -2.53 6.76
N TYR A 366 15.89 -2.85 7.75
CA TYR A 366 16.97 -3.82 7.57
C TYR A 366 16.42 -5.17 7.12
N LEU A 367 15.41 -5.71 7.82
CA LEU A 367 14.79 -6.98 7.46
C LEU A 367 14.16 -6.94 6.07
N ALA A 368 13.58 -5.81 5.67
CA ALA A 368 12.95 -5.65 4.37
C ALA A 368 13.97 -5.72 3.23
N LEU A 369 15.04 -4.90 3.30
CA LEU A 369 16.07 -4.86 2.26
C LEU A 369 16.93 -6.13 2.26
N ALA A 370 17.28 -6.67 3.45
CA ALA A 370 18.03 -7.92 3.55
C ALA A 370 17.28 -9.08 2.88
N ARG A 371 15.97 -9.21 3.15
CA ARG A 371 15.14 -10.25 2.51
C ARG A 371 15.01 -10.04 1.00
N ALA A 372 14.89 -8.80 0.53
CA ALA A 372 14.85 -8.53 -0.91
C ALA A 372 16.12 -9.00 -1.62
N GLN A 373 17.28 -8.83 -0.99
CA GLN A 373 18.56 -9.34 -1.50
C GLN A 373 18.65 -10.86 -1.46
N GLU A 374 18.24 -11.48 -0.35
CA GLU A 374 18.29 -12.95 -0.18
C GLU A 374 17.34 -13.69 -1.14
N TRP A 375 16.19 -13.08 -1.43
CA TRP A 375 15.16 -13.64 -2.30
C TRP A 375 15.28 -13.18 -3.75
N ASP A 376 16.29 -12.37 -4.07
CA ASP A 376 16.60 -11.93 -5.43
C ASP A 376 15.38 -11.22 -6.07
N VAL A 377 14.93 -10.15 -5.41
CA VAL A 377 13.80 -9.31 -5.86
C VAL A 377 14.07 -7.81 -5.73
N VAL A 378 15.34 -7.41 -5.61
CA VAL A 378 15.73 -5.99 -5.49
C VAL A 378 15.25 -5.19 -6.71
N ASP A 379 15.29 -5.79 -7.90
CA ASP A 379 14.81 -5.24 -9.18
C ASP A 379 13.30 -4.92 -9.19
N LYS A 380 12.55 -5.42 -8.20
CA LYS A 380 11.11 -5.15 -8.03
C LYS A 380 10.82 -4.09 -6.97
N LEU A 381 11.85 -3.54 -6.35
CA LEU A 381 11.72 -2.44 -5.41
C LEU A 381 11.92 -1.11 -6.13
N VAL A 382 11.14 -0.12 -5.71
CA VAL A 382 11.22 1.26 -6.24
C VAL A 382 11.34 2.27 -5.09
N PHE A 383 11.92 3.43 -5.35
CA PHE A 383 11.97 4.51 -4.37
C PHE A 383 10.59 5.13 -4.14
N GLY A 384 10.33 5.54 -2.90
CA GLY A 384 9.16 6.30 -2.51
C GLY A 384 9.45 7.10 -1.25
N SER A 385 9.10 8.38 -1.20
CA SER A 385 9.29 9.20 0.02
C SER A 385 8.12 9.08 1.00
N ASP A 386 6.91 8.88 0.50
CA ASP A 386 5.64 9.07 1.22
C ASP A 386 5.42 10.54 1.66
N PHE A 387 5.87 11.50 0.83
CA PHE A 387 5.59 12.93 1.03
C PHE A 387 4.07 13.17 1.14
N PRO A 388 3.59 13.97 2.12
CA PRO A 388 4.34 14.88 3.00
C PRO A 388 4.79 14.29 4.35
N LEU A 389 4.66 12.97 4.56
CA LEU A 389 5.11 12.36 5.81
C LEU A 389 6.63 12.42 5.96
N TRP A 390 7.35 12.21 4.86
CA TRP A 390 8.79 12.49 4.73
C TRP A 390 9.09 13.14 3.39
N THR A 391 10.11 13.98 3.34
CA THR A 391 10.62 14.53 2.09
C THR A 391 11.48 13.50 1.34
N PRO A 392 11.60 13.62 0.00
CA PRO A 392 12.55 12.82 -0.77
C PRO A 392 13.99 12.92 -0.23
N ALA A 393 14.42 14.11 0.17
CA ALA A 393 15.75 14.32 0.75
C ALA A 393 15.99 13.51 2.03
N GLU A 394 15.01 13.49 2.95
CA GLU A 394 15.07 12.67 4.17
C GLU A 394 15.09 11.17 3.84
N ALA A 395 14.28 10.74 2.86
CA ALA A 395 14.23 9.37 2.40
C ALA A 395 15.56 8.90 1.80
N VAL A 396 16.16 9.71 0.93
CA VAL A 396 17.47 9.46 0.31
C VAL A 396 18.55 9.35 1.38
N ALA A 397 18.60 10.29 2.33
CA ALA A 397 19.56 10.26 3.43
C ALA A 397 19.41 8.98 4.27
N GLY A 398 18.16 8.65 4.65
CA GLY A 398 17.86 7.46 5.44
C GLY A 398 18.25 6.16 4.73
N LEU A 399 18.00 6.03 3.43
CA LEU A 399 18.42 4.86 2.64
C LEU A 399 19.94 4.76 2.53
N ARG A 400 20.65 5.88 2.35
CA ARG A 400 22.12 5.90 2.32
C ARG A 400 22.72 5.47 3.66
N GLU A 401 22.13 5.84 4.78
CA GLU A 401 22.53 5.37 6.10
C GLU A 401 22.32 3.88 6.34
N MET A 402 21.49 3.22 5.53
CA MET A 402 21.29 1.78 5.60
C MET A 402 22.43 0.99 4.94
N VAL A 403 23.18 1.58 4.02
CA VAL A 403 24.31 0.93 3.34
C VAL A 403 25.32 0.46 4.38
N GLY A 404 25.76 -0.79 4.25
CA GLY A 404 26.73 -1.39 5.17
C GLY A 404 26.17 -1.81 6.52
N ARG A 405 24.89 -1.52 6.83
CA ARG A 405 24.26 -2.03 8.05
C ARG A 405 24.26 -3.55 8.03
N ARG A 406 24.84 -4.14 9.07
CA ARG A 406 25.01 -5.57 9.21
C ARG A 406 24.96 -5.99 10.69
N PRO A 407 23.76 -6.28 11.24
CA PRO A 407 23.66 -6.95 12.52
C PRO A 407 24.49 -8.24 12.52
N SER A 408 25.12 -8.55 13.66
CA SER A 408 26.02 -9.72 13.77
C SER A 408 25.30 -11.01 13.38
N GLY A 409 25.89 -11.77 12.45
CA GLY A 409 25.32 -13.02 11.94
C GLY A 409 24.30 -12.86 10.81
N PHE A 410 24.01 -11.64 10.36
CA PHE A 410 23.06 -11.37 9.28
C PHE A 410 23.76 -10.77 8.05
N PRO A 411 23.12 -10.78 6.85
CA PRO A 411 23.70 -10.18 5.64
C PRO A 411 23.86 -8.67 5.73
N GLU A 412 24.75 -8.11 4.94
CA GLU A 412 24.90 -6.66 4.81
C GLU A 412 23.83 -6.10 3.87
N ILE A 413 23.38 -4.86 4.10
CA ILE A 413 22.68 -4.10 3.06
C ILE A 413 23.71 -3.59 2.07
N LYS A 414 23.68 -4.17 0.87
CA LYS A 414 24.61 -3.91 -0.22
C LYS A 414 24.40 -2.49 -0.76
N LYS A 415 25.51 -1.87 -1.18
CA LYS A 415 25.49 -0.54 -1.81
C LYS A 415 24.64 -0.56 -3.09
N GLU A 416 24.78 -1.62 -3.88
CA GLU A 416 24.09 -1.78 -5.17
C GLU A 416 22.56 -1.83 -5.00
N THR A 417 22.08 -2.33 -3.86
CA THR A 417 20.64 -2.33 -3.53
C THR A 417 20.13 -0.91 -3.38
N VAL A 418 20.88 -0.04 -2.71
CA VAL A 418 20.49 1.35 -2.50
C VAL A 418 20.69 2.17 -3.78
N GLU A 419 21.76 1.94 -4.53
CA GLU A 419 21.96 2.56 -5.84
C GLU A 419 20.84 2.20 -6.82
N TRP A 420 20.38 0.94 -6.85
CA TRP A 420 19.21 0.57 -7.65
C TRP A 420 17.96 1.39 -7.27
N LEU A 421 17.70 1.57 -5.98
CA LEU A 421 16.55 2.35 -5.52
C LEU A 421 16.65 3.82 -5.92
N LEU A 422 17.85 4.40 -5.88
CA LEU A 422 18.06 5.84 -6.09
C LEU A 422 18.25 6.22 -7.57
N ASP A 423 18.77 5.30 -8.39
CA ASP A 423 19.21 5.58 -9.76
C ASP A 423 18.52 4.70 -10.82
N GLY A 424 17.74 3.68 -10.42
CA GLY A 424 17.07 2.75 -11.34
C GLY A 424 15.81 3.33 -11.99
N ASP A 425 15.54 2.96 -13.25
CA ASP A 425 14.29 3.27 -13.96
C ASP A 425 13.44 2.00 -14.20
N PRO A 426 12.43 1.73 -13.35
CA PRO A 426 11.50 0.62 -13.53
C PRO A 426 10.27 0.99 -14.36
N ARG A 427 10.12 2.26 -14.81
CA ARG A 427 8.94 2.73 -15.55
C ARG A 427 8.70 1.99 -16.87
N PRO A 428 9.72 1.67 -17.70
CA PRO A 428 9.49 0.91 -18.92
C PRO A 428 8.83 -0.46 -18.68
N GLN A 429 9.18 -1.13 -17.59
CA GLN A 429 8.62 -2.43 -17.20
C GLN A 429 7.18 -2.30 -16.68
N MET A 430 6.84 -1.14 -16.12
CA MET A 430 5.51 -0.81 -15.60
C MET A 430 4.59 -0.16 -16.65
N GLY A 431 5.10 0.25 -17.82
CA GLY A 431 4.33 0.99 -18.80
C GLY A 431 4.15 2.48 -18.45
N LEU A 432 5.06 3.05 -17.66
CA LEU A 432 5.06 4.43 -17.19
C LEU A 432 6.16 5.31 -17.84
N ALA A 433 6.83 4.79 -18.88
CA ALA A 433 7.93 5.47 -19.56
C ALA A 433 7.49 6.62 -20.47
#